data_AF-A0A259RQ34-F1
#
_entry.id   AF-A0A259RQ34-F1
#
_cell.length_a   1.000
_cell.length_b   1.000
_cell.length_c   1.000
_cell.angle_alpha   90.00
_cell.angle_beta   90.00
_cell.angle_gamma   90.00
#
_symmetry.space_group_name_H-M   'P 1'
#
loop_
_entity.id
_entity.type
_entity.pdbx_description
1 polymer ?
#
loop_
_entity_poly.entity_id
_entity_poly.type
_entity_poly.pdbx_seq_one_letter_code
_entity_poly.pdbx_strand_id
1 'polypeptide(L)'
;MPPQASPQSYRFALRHFYSLAKPYLVSEEKKKGWGLLLLVLAMNLALVWVNVKLTQWNGDFFNALQAKNFGAFKQLLLYFTGYAFLYIALAVYSQYFLQMLQINWRRWMTEVFLKDWLSGGTHYRMSLRQGNTDNPDQRIADDIGGFINGSLNLFFGFVSSLVTLFSFLVMLWMLSGAVTLFGITIPGYMVWVAILYAGVGSVLAHWVGKPLIRLNFYQQRYEADFRFGLARTREHDEGIALYNGEQRELAGHRDRFANVWSNWWGIMKRQKLFTWYSAFYGQLAIIFPILVAAPRYFA
;
A
#
# COMPACT_ATOMS: atom_id res chain seq x y z
N MET A 1 -9.84 1.41 -33.44
CA MET A 1 -9.01 1.78 -32.27
C MET A 1 -9.96 2.21 -31.17
N PRO A 2 -10.04 1.51 -30.03
CA PRO A 2 -10.78 2.04 -28.89
C PRO A 2 -10.07 3.30 -28.37
N PRO A 3 -10.81 4.29 -27.86
CA PRO A 3 -10.27 5.58 -27.46
C PRO A 3 -9.23 5.40 -26.35
N GLN A 4 -8.11 6.11 -26.47
CA GLN A 4 -7.11 6.23 -25.42
C GLN A 4 -7.80 6.78 -24.17
N ALA A 5 -7.81 5.99 -23.09
CA ALA A 5 -8.28 6.47 -21.79
C ALA A 5 -7.45 7.69 -21.40
N SER A 6 -8.08 8.86 -21.41
CA SER A 6 -7.46 10.09 -20.92
C SER A 6 -7.11 9.92 -19.44
N PRO A 7 -6.01 10.52 -18.95
CA PRO A 7 -5.69 10.48 -17.54
C PRO A 7 -6.82 11.22 -16.79
N GLN A 8 -7.71 10.47 -16.14
CA GLN A 8 -8.82 11.03 -15.39
C GLN A 8 -8.27 12.00 -14.34
N SER A 9 -8.78 13.23 -14.37
CA SER A 9 -8.42 14.30 -13.44
C SER A 9 -8.59 13.84 -11.99
N TYR A 10 -7.57 13.99 -11.14
CA TYR A 10 -7.61 13.60 -9.72
C TYR A 10 -8.79 14.22 -8.94
N ARG A 11 -9.28 15.39 -9.37
CA ARG A 11 -10.47 16.04 -8.79
C ARG A 11 -11.77 15.28 -9.06
N PHE A 12 -11.84 14.57 -10.18
CA PHE A 12 -12.95 13.69 -10.53
C PHE A 12 -12.99 12.47 -9.61
N ALA A 13 -11.84 11.84 -9.34
CA ALA A 13 -11.71 10.66 -8.49
C ALA A 13 -12.15 10.91 -7.03
N LEU A 14 -11.78 12.06 -6.43
CA LEU A 14 -12.15 12.39 -5.04
C LEU A 14 -13.66 12.61 -4.84
N ARG A 15 -14.34 13.20 -5.83
CA ARG A 15 -15.81 13.37 -5.77
C ARG A 15 -16.52 12.03 -5.83
N HIS A 16 -16.09 11.12 -6.70
CA HIS A 16 -16.64 9.77 -6.78
C HIS A 16 -16.37 8.95 -5.53
N PHE A 17 -15.16 9.02 -4.97
CA PHE A 17 -14.83 8.42 -3.69
C PHE A 17 -15.79 8.91 -2.59
N TYR A 18 -15.97 10.23 -2.47
CA TYR A 18 -16.83 10.81 -1.46
C TYR A 18 -18.30 10.40 -1.64
N SER A 19 -18.78 10.30 -2.88
CA SER A 19 -20.15 9.81 -3.16
C SER A 19 -20.39 8.36 -2.72
N LEU A 20 -19.35 7.51 -2.75
CA LEU A 20 -19.44 6.11 -2.34
C LEU A 20 -19.23 5.94 -0.83
N ALA A 21 -18.41 6.79 -0.20
CA ALA A 21 -18.05 6.64 1.21
C ALA A 21 -18.98 7.37 2.19
N LYS A 22 -19.48 8.56 1.81
CA LYS A 22 -20.37 9.36 2.65
C LYS A 22 -21.65 8.62 3.10
N PRO A 23 -22.34 7.84 2.24
CA PRO A 23 -23.62 7.26 2.60
C PRO A 23 -23.55 6.33 3.83
N TYR A 24 -22.51 5.51 3.97
CA TYR A 24 -22.33 4.65 5.15
C TYR A 24 -22.10 5.46 6.43
N LEU A 25 -21.26 6.51 6.36
CA LEU A 25 -20.91 7.35 7.51
C LEU A 25 -22.06 8.26 8.00
N VAL A 26 -23.10 8.42 7.18
CA VAL A 26 -24.30 9.23 7.50
C VAL A 26 -25.54 8.36 7.73
N SER A 27 -25.45 7.05 7.46
CA SER A 27 -26.53 6.07 7.61
C SER A 27 -27.03 5.90 9.05
N GLU A 28 -28.08 5.12 9.22
CA GLU A 28 -28.60 4.69 10.53
C GLU A 28 -27.53 4.00 11.39
N GLU A 29 -26.56 3.32 10.75
CA GLU A 29 -25.45 2.64 11.41
C GLU A 29 -24.26 3.57 11.73
N LYS A 30 -24.39 4.89 11.50
CA LYS A 30 -23.30 5.87 11.68
C LYS A 30 -22.63 5.81 13.05
N LYS A 31 -23.38 5.57 14.12
CA LYS A 31 -22.81 5.51 15.49
C LYS A 31 -21.82 4.35 15.62
N LYS A 32 -22.18 3.18 15.09
CA LYS A 32 -21.33 1.98 15.08
C LYS A 32 -20.13 2.18 14.15
N GLY A 33 -20.37 2.74 12.96
CA GLY A 33 -19.30 3.05 11.98
C GLY A 33 -18.26 4.04 12.52
N TRP A 34 -18.70 5.18 13.06
CA TRP A 34 -17.81 6.18 13.68
C TRP A 34 -17.13 5.66 14.95
N GLY A 35 -17.85 4.89 15.78
CA GLY A 35 -17.26 4.29 16.98
C GLY A 35 -16.11 3.35 16.65
N LEU A 36 -16.30 2.43 15.69
CA LEU A 36 -15.23 1.53 15.23
C LEU A 36 -14.09 2.29 14.53
N LEU A 37 -14.40 3.30 13.72
CA LEU A 37 -13.38 4.12 13.05
C LEU A 37 -12.49 4.84 14.05
N LEU A 38 -13.08 5.52 15.04
CA LEU A 38 -12.34 6.23 16.08
C LEU A 38 -11.56 5.27 16.99
N LEU A 39 -12.12 4.11 17.30
CA LEU A 39 -11.44 3.08 18.09
C LEU A 39 -10.19 2.56 17.37
N VAL A 40 -10.32 2.18 16.10
CA VAL A 40 -9.19 1.71 15.29
C VAL A 40 -8.15 2.81 15.11
N LEU A 41 -8.59 4.06 14.91
CA LEU A 41 -7.69 5.21 14.85
C LEU A 41 -6.89 5.35 16.15
N ALA A 42 -7.56 5.36 17.30
CA ALA A 42 -6.91 5.48 18.61
C ALA A 42 -5.91 4.33 18.86
N MET A 43 -6.27 3.10 18.49
CA MET A 43 -5.36 1.95 18.61
C MET A 43 -4.12 2.07 17.71
N ASN A 44 -4.28 2.54 16.47
CA ASN A 44 -3.16 2.81 15.58
C ASN A 44 -2.24 3.89 16.12
N LEU A 45 -2.79 4.98 16.67
CA LEU A 45 -1.99 6.03 17.31
C LEU A 45 -1.27 5.52 18.56
N ALA A 46 -1.93 4.67 19.36
CA ALA A 46 -1.31 4.01 20.51
C ALA A 46 -0.17 3.08 20.09
N LEU A 47 -0.30 2.34 18.98
CA LEU A 47 0.79 1.52 18.43
C LEU A 47 2.00 2.37 18.05
N VAL A 48 1.80 3.53 17.42
CA VAL A 48 2.91 4.45 17.11
C VAL A 48 3.57 4.95 18.40
N TRP A 49 2.78 5.30 19.42
CA TRP A 49 3.30 5.70 20.72
C TRP A 49 4.11 4.60 21.40
N VAL A 50 3.66 3.33 21.36
CA VAL A 50 4.41 2.20 21.91
C VAL A 50 5.73 2.00 21.16
N ASN A 51 5.74 2.15 19.83
CA ASN A 51 6.98 2.07 19.04
C ASN A 51 7.99 3.16 19.41
N VAL A 52 7.52 4.39 19.63
CA VAL A 52 8.35 5.50 20.12
C VAL A 52 8.94 5.15 21.50
N LYS A 53 8.13 4.59 22.40
CA LYS A 53 8.58 4.17 23.74
C LYS A 53 9.57 3.02 23.70
N LEU A 54 9.36 2.03 22.83
CA LEU A 54 10.30 0.93 22.61
C LEU A 54 11.64 1.43 22.05
N THR A 55 11.61 2.44 21.17
CA THR A 55 12.83 3.07 20.65
C THR A 55 13.61 3.79 21.76
N GLN A 56 12.93 4.58 22.60
CA GLN A 56 13.57 5.23 23.76
C GLN A 56 14.14 4.20 24.74
N TRP A 57 13.33 3.18 25.06
CA TRP A 57 13.73 2.06 25.91
C TRP A 57 14.98 1.36 25.38
N ASN A 58 15.12 1.18 24.06
CA ASN A 58 16.29 0.55 23.47
C ASN A 58 17.58 1.31 23.78
N GLY A 59 17.54 2.65 23.69
CA GLY A 59 18.66 3.51 24.08
C GLY A 59 18.99 3.37 25.57
N ASP A 60 17.99 3.47 26.45
CA ASP A 60 18.17 3.34 27.90
C ASP A 60 18.73 1.97 28.29
N PHE A 61 18.30 0.91 27.60
CA PHE A 61 18.77 -0.45 27.81
C PHE A 61 20.25 -0.62 27.51
N PHE A 62 20.72 -0.11 26.36
CA PHE A 62 22.15 -0.15 26.02
C PHE A 62 22.99 0.74 26.93
N ASN A 63 22.47 1.91 27.36
CA ASN A 63 23.13 2.76 28.35
C ASN A 63 23.31 2.03 29.69
N ALA A 64 22.27 1.31 30.16
CA ALA A 64 22.35 0.52 31.39
C ALA A 64 23.35 -0.64 31.29
N LEU A 65 23.41 -1.32 30.13
CA LEU A 65 24.40 -2.36 29.87
C LEU A 65 25.83 -1.80 29.87
N GLN A 66 26.05 -0.68 29.18
CA GLN A 66 27.35 -0.02 29.15
C GLN A 66 27.81 0.39 30.56
N ALA A 67 26.89 0.90 31.38
CA ALA A 67 27.14 1.26 32.77
C ALA A 67 27.21 0.05 33.72
N LYS A 68 27.01 -1.18 33.24
CA LYS A 68 26.94 -2.43 34.02
C LYS A 68 25.94 -2.34 35.20
N ASN A 69 24.86 -1.57 35.04
CA ASN A 69 23.87 -1.36 36.08
C ASN A 69 22.79 -2.46 36.04
N PHE A 70 22.97 -3.49 36.87
CA PHE A 70 22.04 -4.62 36.93
C PHE A 70 20.65 -4.27 37.47
N GLY A 71 20.55 -3.27 38.35
CA GLY A 71 19.27 -2.78 38.88
C GLY A 71 18.40 -2.19 37.77
N ALA A 72 18.97 -1.24 37.02
CA ALA A 72 18.33 -0.61 35.87
C ALA A 72 18.01 -1.64 34.77
N PHE A 73 18.91 -2.59 34.51
CA PHE A 73 18.69 -3.66 33.54
C PHE A 73 17.41 -4.47 33.83
N LYS A 74 17.23 -4.93 35.07
CA LYS A 74 16.03 -5.71 35.46
C LYS A 74 14.74 -4.89 35.32
N GLN A 75 14.77 -3.62 35.73
CA GLN A 75 13.63 -2.72 35.63
C GLN A 75 13.25 -2.47 34.16
N LEU A 76 14.23 -2.21 33.30
CA LEU A 76 14.03 -2.03 31.87
C LEU A 76 13.48 -3.31 31.22
N LEU A 77 13.90 -4.49 31.65
CA LEU A 77 13.36 -5.76 31.15
C LEU A 77 11.86 -5.93 31.48
N LEU A 78 11.43 -5.50 32.67
CA LEU A 78 10.02 -5.47 33.03
C LEU A 78 9.22 -4.46 32.19
N TYR A 79 9.77 -3.27 31.94
CA TYR A 79 9.13 -2.28 31.08
C TYR A 79 9.00 -2.77 29.64
N PHE A 80 10.04 -3.41 29.10
CA PHE A 80 9.97 -4.04 27.79
C PHE A 80 8.83 -5.06 27.71
N THR A 81 8.74 -5.93 28.72
CA THR A 81 7.70 -6.95 28.80
C THR A 81 6.32 -6.31 28.77
N GLY A 82 6.09 -5.26 29.58
CA GLY A 82 4.83 -4.51 29.57
C GLY A 82 4.51 -3.86 28.22
N TYR A 83 5.49 -3.20 27.59
CA TYR A 83 5.30 -2.61 26.26
C TYR A 83 5.07 -3.65 25.18
N ALA A 84 5.74 -4.81 25.24
CA ALA A 84 5.56 -5.90 24.29
C ALA A 84 4.14 -6.49 24.37
N PHE A 85 3.63 -6.78 25.57
CA PHE A 85 2.25 -7.25 25.75
C PHE A 85 1.23 -6.21 25.28
N LEU A 86 1.43 -4.94 25.64
CA LEU A 86 0.56 -3.85 25.19
C LEU A 86 0.57 -3.72 23.66
N TYR A 87 1.75 -3.79 23.03
CA TYR A 87 1.90 -3.76 21.58
C TYR A 87 1.12 -4.90 20.92
N ILE A 88 1.30 -6.14 21.41
CA ILE A 88 0.62 -7.32 20.87
C ILE A 88 -0.90 -7.16 20.99
N ALA A 89 -1.39 -6.77 22.17
CA ALA A 89 -2.82 -6.55 22.39
C ALA A 89 -3.38 -5.50 21.44
N LEU A 90 -2.73 -4.32 21.34
CA LEU A 90 -3.15 -3.27 20.44
C LEU A 90 -3.12 -3.71 18.97
N ALA A 91 -2.08 -4.43 18.54
CA ALA A 91 -1.95 -4.90 17.16
C ALA A 91 -3.06 -5.90 16.78
N VAL A 92 -3.31 -6.88 17.65
CA VAL A 92 -4.34 -7.90 17.44
C VAL A 92 -5.74 -7.28 17.43
N TYR A 93 -6.08 -6.48 18.43
CA TYR A 93 -7.41 -5.88 18.52
C TYR A 93 -7.64 -4.78 17.48
N SER A 94 -6.62 -3.99 17.13
CA SER A 94 -6.73 -3.03 16.04
C SER A 94 -7.08 -3.71 14.73
N GLN A 95 -6.43 -4.84 14.42
CA GLN A 95 -6.72 -5.61 13.22
C GLN A 95 -8.13 -6.22 13.27
N TYR A 96 -8.53 -6.78 14.42
CA TYR A 96 -9.85 -7.35 14.62
C TYR A 96 -10.97 -6.30 14.43
N PHE A 97 -10.84 -5.11 15.03
CA PHE A 97 -11.82 -4.04 14.89
C PHE A 97 -11.83 -3.41 13.50
N LEU A 98 -10.68 -3.37 12.81
CA LEU A 98 -10.62 -2.96 11.41
C LEU A 98 -11.40 -3.93 10.52
N GLN A 99 -11.23 -5.24 10.70
CA GLN A 99 -12.01 -6.25 9.98
C GLN A 99 -13.51 -6.13 10.28
N MET A 100 -13.87 -5.87 11.55
CA MET A 100 -15.25 -5.63 11.95
C MET A 100 -15.83 -4.38 11.25
N LEU A 101 -15.07 -3.30 11.13
CA LEU A 101 -15.47 -2.10 10.39
C LEU A 101 -15.66 -2.41 8.89
N GLN A 102 -14.70 -3.13 8.28
CA GLN A 102 -14.75 -3.53 6.87
C GLN A 102 -16.01 -4.33 6.55
N ILE A 103 -16.32 -5.37 7.34
CA ILE A 103 -17.47 -6.23 7.05
C ILE A 103 -18.81 -5.53 7.31
N ASN A 104 -18.92 -4.70 8.36
CA ASN A 104 -20.13 -3.92 8.62
C ASN A 104 -20.40 -2.94 7.49
N TRP A 105 -19.37 -2.26 6.99
CA TRP A 105 -19.48 -1.35 5.86
C TRP A 105 -19.83 -2.12 4.58
N ARG A 106 -19.17 -3.26 4.31
CA ARG A 106 -19.46 -4.07 3.12
C ARG A 106 -20.91 -4.55 3.13
N ARG A 107 -21.39 -5.10 4.25
CA ARG A 107 -22.79 -5.52 4.41
C ARG A 107 -23.75 -4.40 4.04
N TRP A 108 -23.55 -3.21 4.60
CA TRP A 108 -24.42 -2.06 4.34
C TRP A 108 -24.40 -1.63 2.86
N MET A 109 -23.21 -1.50 2.26
CA MET A 109 -23.11 -1.12 0.84
C MET A 109 -23.72 -2.18 -0.08
N THR A 110 -23.42 -3.46 0.15
CA THR A 110 -23.99 -4.55 -0.64
C THR A 110 -25.51 -4.54 -0.58
N GLU A 111 -26.11 -4.31 0.59
CA GLU A 111 -27.57 -4.24 0.73
C GLU A 111 -28.18 -3.06 -0.06
N VAL A 112 -27.56 -1.88 0.00
CA VAL A 112 -28.01 -0.70 -0.76
C VAL A 112 -27.94 -0.96 -2.26
N PHE A 113 -26.80 -1.45 -2.75
CA PHE A 113 -26.61 -1.70 -4.18
C PHE A 113 -27.50 -2.84 -4.71
N LEU A 114 -27.75 -3.89 -3.93
CA LEU A 114 -28.69 -4.95 -4.30
C LEU A 114 -30.13 -4.42 -4.40
N LYS A 115 -30.56 -3.59 -3.43
CA LYS A 115 -31.89 -2.95 -3.47
C LYS A 115 -32.05 -2.08 -4.71
N ASP A 116 -31.05 -1.24 -5.02
CA ASP A 116 -31.08 -0.36 -6.19
C ASP A 116 -31.06 -1.15 -7.51
N TRP A 117 -30.26 -2.22 -7.60
CA TRP A 117 -30.15 -3.05 -8.79
C TRP A 117 -31.44 -3.81 -9.11
N LEU A 118 -32.13 -4.32 -8.08
CA LEU A 118 -33.39 -5.05 -8.24
C LEU A 118 -34.62 -4.13 -8.32
N SER A 119 -34.50 -2.86 -7.94
CA SER A 119 -35.60 -1.89 -7.96
C SER A 119 -36.07 -1.59 -9.39
N GLY A 120 -37.39 -1.60 -9.60
CA GLY A 120 -38.03 -1.12 -10.84
C GLY A 120 -37.56 -1.80 -12.14
N GLY A 121 -37.13 -3.06 -12.08
CA GLY A 121 -36.59 -3.78 -13.23
C GLY A 121 -35.26 -3.22 -13.75
N THR A 122 -34.50 -2.51 -12.91
CA THR A 122 -33.22 -1.89 -13.27
C THR A 122 -32.20 -2.90 -13.80
N HIS A 123 -32.10 -4.08 -13.18
CA HIS A 123 -31.25 -5.18 -13.66
C HIS A 123 -31.50 -5.51 -15.15
N TYR A 124 -32.77 -5.58 -15.57
CA TYR A 124 -33.15 -5.86 -16.96
C TYR A 124 -32.94 -4.65 -17.87
N ARG A 125 -33.29 -3.44 -17.43
CA ARG A 125 -33.06 -2.20 -18.21
C ARG A 125 -31.57 -1.95 -18.45
N MET A 126 -30.71 -2.35 -17.51
CA MET A 126 -29.25 -2.28 -17.65
C MET A 126 -28.72 -3.31 -18.65
N SER A 127 -29.27 -4.52 -18.70
CA SER A 127 -28.85 -5.54 -19.69
C SER A 127 -29.23 -5.16 -21.12
N LEU A 128 -30.33 -4.42 -21.30
CA LEU A 128 -30.76 -3.89 -22.60
C LEU A 128 -29.91 -2.72 -23.11
N ARG A 129 -29.18 -2.02 -22.23
CA ARG A 129 -28.26 -0.93 -22.63
C ARG A 129 -26.94 -1.54 -23.11
N GLN A 130 -26.88 -1.89 -24.40
CA GLN A 130 -25.66 -2.38 -25.04
C GLN A 130 -24.50 -1.38 -24.87
N GLY A 131 -23.37 -1.87 -24.35
CA GLY A 131 -22.06 -1.24 -24.54
C GLY A 131 -21.52 -0.30 -23.45
N ASN A 132 -22.15 -0.15 -22.28
CA ASN A 132 -21.63 0.82 -21.28
C ASN A 132 -21.76 0.43 -19.79
N THR A 133 -22.21 -0.77 -19.45
CA THR A 133 -22.36 -1.20 -18.05
C THR A 133 -21.52 -2.44 -17.79
N ASP A 134 -20.32 -2.23 -17.24
CA ASP A 134 -19.46 -3.27 -16.69
C ASP A 134 -20.23 -4.11 -15.66
N ASN A 135 -20.22 -5.42 -15.89
CA ASN A 135 -20.57 -6.54 -15.02
C ASN A 135 -21.04 -6.14 -13.58
N PRO A 136 -22.33 -5.82 -13.39
CA PRO A 136 -22.84 -5.30 -12.11
C PRO A 136 -22.76 -6.31 -10.96
N ASP A 137 -22.87 -7.60 -11.28
CA ASP A 137 -22.61 -8.74 -10.40
C ASP A 137 -21.18 -8.71 -9.84
N GLN A 138 -20.16 -8.54 -10.70
CA GLN A 138 -18.76 -8.43 -10.27
C GLN A 138 -18.53 -7.18 -9.42
N ARG A 139 -19.14 -6.05 -9.79
CA ARG A 139 -19.03 -4.79 -9.02
C ARG A 139 -19.58 -4.96 -7.60
N ILE A 140 -20.73 -5.61 -7.45
CA ILE A 140 -21.35 -5.84 -6.14
C ILE A 140 -20.59 -6.90 -5.34
N ALA A 141 -20.15 -7.98 -5.99
CA ALA A 141 -19.46 -9.09 -5.34
C ALA A 141 -18.05 -8.72 -4.87
N ASP A 142 -17.25 -8.14 -5.76
CA ASP A 142 -15.81 -7.97 -5.57
C ASP A 142 -15.41 -6.51 -5.34
N ASP A 143 -15.86 -5.59 -6.19
CA ASP A 143 -15.36 -4.21 -6.19
C ASP A 143 -15.76 -3.44 -4.93
N ILE A 144 -16.96 -3.66 -4.37
CA ILE A 144 -17.36 -3.04 -3.08
C ILE A 144 -16.36 -3.42 -1.98
N GLY A 145 -15.99 -4.71 -1.90
CA GLY A 145 -15.01 -5.18 -0.92
C GLY A 145 -13.63 -4.57 -1.15
N GLY A 146 -13.17 -4.56 -2.40
CA GLY A 146 -11.91 -3.93 -2.80
C GLY A 146 -11.85 -2.43 -2.46
N PHE A 147 -12.93 -1.70 -2.75
CA PHE A 147 -13.06 -0.29 -2.43
C PHE A 147 -12.95 -0.03 -0.93
N ILE A 148 -13.72 -0.73 -0.10
CA ILE A 148 -13.71 -0.53 1.36
C ILE A 148 -12.35 -0.88 1.96
N ASN A 149 -11.80 -2.04 1.60
CA ASN A 149 -10.51 -2.49 2.11
C ASN A 149 -9.39 -1.54 1.71
N GLY A 150 -9.33 -1.16 0.43
CA GLY A 150 -8.34 -0.21 -0.07
C GLY A 150 -8.46 1.15 0.61
N SER A 151 -9.68 1.66 0.77
CA SER A 151 -9.95 2.97 1.38
C SER A 151 -9.52 3.03 2.85
N LEU A 152 -9.94 2.04 3.65
CA LEU A 152 -9.62 2.01 5.08
C LEU A 152 -8.13 1.78 5.33
N ASN A 153 -7.50 0.85 4.59
CA ASN A 153 -6.07 0.58 4.72
C ASN A 153 -5.23 1.80 4.31
N LEU A 154 -5.61 2.49 3.22
CA LEU A 154 -4.94 3.71 2.80
C LEU A 154 -5.09 4.81 3.86
N PHE A 155 -6.30 5.01 4.40
CA PHE A 155 -6.56 6.03 5.42
C PHE A 155 -5.76 5.80 6.70
N PHE A 156 -5.89 4.62 7.32
CA PHE A 156 -5.17 4.32 8.56
C PHE A 156 -3.66 4.25 8.33
N GLY A 157 -3.22 3.64 7.22
CA GLY A 157 -1.81 3.59 6.86
C GLY A 157 -1.21 4.98 6.66
N PHE A 158 -1.93 5.89 6.00
CA PHE A 158 -1.50 7.27 5.80
C PHE A 158 -1.39 8.04 7.13
N VAL A 159 -2.41 7.97 7.99
CA VAL A 159 -2.39 8.65 9.29
C VAL A 159 -1.27 8.09 10.17
N SER A 160 -1.14 6.77 10.28
CA SER A 160 -0.06 6.12 11.05
C SER A 160 1.31 6.51 10.51
N SER A 161 1.49 6.58 9.19
CA SER A 161 2.75 7.01 8.56
C SER A 161 3.10 8.45 8.88
N LEU A 162 2.13 9.38 8.83
CA LEU A 162 2.35 10.78 9.19
C LEU A 162 2.73 10.93 10.67
N VAL A 163 1.97 10.30 11.57
CA VAL A 163 2.25 10.40 13.01
C VAL A 163 3.60 9.76 13.34
N THR A 164 3.94 8.65 12.71
CA THR A 164 5.27 8.03 12.83
C THR A 164 6.35 8.99 12.35
N LEU A 165 6.21 9.55 11.15
CA LEU A 165 7.17 10.51 10.59
C LEU A 165 7.41 11.68 11.54
N PHE A 166 6.37 12.37 11.99
CA PHE A 166 6.53 13.51 12.90
C PHE A 166 7.08 13.09 14.26
N SER A 167 6.67 11.95 14.81
CA SER A 167 7.19 11.46 16.09
C SER A 167 8.69 11.20 16.04
N PHE A 168 9.15 10.54 14.97
CA PHE A 168 10.58 10.23 14.79
C PHE A 168 11.39 11.45 14.35
N LEU A 169 10.83 12.38 13.59
CA LEU A 169 11.48 13.67 13.29
C LEU A 169 11.71 14.47 14.58
N VAL A 170 10.71 14.56 15.44
CA VAL A 170 10.82 15.23 16.74
C VAL A 170 11.85 14.53 17.62
N MET A 171 11.83 13.20 17.71
CA MET A 171 12.83 12.43 18.46
C MET A 171 14.25 12.69 17.93
N LEU A 172 14.44 12.60 16.62
CA LEU A 172 15.73 12.84 15.99
C LEU A 172 16.21 14.27 16.20
N TRP A 173 15.31 15.26 16.14
CA TRP A 173 15.63 16.65 16.42
C TRP A 173 16.14 16.85 17.85
N MET A 174 15.47 16.24 18.84
CA MET A 174 15.89 16.32 20.24
C MET A 174 17.27 15.69 20.47
N LEU A 175 17.59 14.60 19.76
CA LEU A 175 18.86 13.85 19.93
C LEU A 175 20.02 14.41 19.08
N SER A 176 19.72 15.03 17.94
CA SER A 176 20.73 15.42 16.93
C SER A 176 21.70 16.51 17.41
N GLY A 177 21.30 17.36 18.37
CA GLY A 177 22.06 18.55 18.75
C GLY A 177 22.32 19.51 17.58
N ALA A 178 23.22 20.49 17.78
CA ALA A 178 23.64 21.43 16.74
C ALA A 178 25.06 21.12 16.24
N VAL A 179 25.32 21.35 14.95
CA VAL A 179 26.66 21.24 14.36
C VAL A 179 27.01 22.56 13.69
N THR A 180 28.24 23.03 13.91
CA THR A 180 28.82 24.18 13.22
C THR A 180 29.54 23.70 11.95
N LEU A 181 28.96 24.00 10.79
CA LEU A 181 29.56 23.76 9.48
C LEU A 181 29.88 25.12 8.84
N PHE A 182 31.13 25.32 8.42
CA PHE A 182 31.57 26.55 7.75
C PHE A 182 31.22 27.86 8.50
N GLY A 183 31.26 27.83 9.84
CA GLY A 183 30.91 28.98 10.70
C GLY A 183 29.41 29.19 10.93
N ILE A 184 28.54 28.33 10.36
CA ILE A 184 27.08 28.38 10.56
C ILE A 184 26.66 27.22 11.47
N THR A 185 26.01 27.54 12.60
CA THR A 185 25.43 26.56 13.51
C THR A 185 24.08 26.10 12.99
N ILE A 186 23.98 24.85 12.53
CA ILE A 186 22.73 24.24 12.05
C ILE A 186 22.13 23.40 13.18
N PRO A 187 20.99 23.79 13.78
CA PRO A 187 20.28 22.96 14.74
C PRO A 187 19.62 21.78 14.01
N GLY A 188 19.62 20.60 14.65
CA GLY A 188 18.94 19.42 14.13
C GLY A 188 19.51 18.92 12.80
N TYR A 189 20.83 19.05 12.59
CA TYR A 189 21.46 18.74 11.30
C TYR A 189 21.14 17.33 10.78
N MET A 190 21.01 16.32 11.66
CA MET A 190 20.65 14.95 11.25
C MET A 190 19.26 14.88 10.60
N VAL A 191 18.33 15.74 10.98
CA VAL A 191 17.00 15.81 10.38
C VAL A 191 17.09 16.27 8.93
N TRP A 192 17.86 17.33 8.67
CA TRP A 192 18.06 17.84 7.31
C TRP A 192 18.76 16.82 6.41
N VAL A 193 19.79 16.16 6.94
CA VAL A 193 20.52 15.10 6.23
C VAL A 193 19.61 13.90 5.94
N ALA A 194 18.76 13.49 6.90
CA ALA A 194 17.81 12.41 6.72
C ALA A 194 16.74 12.75 5.65
N ILE A 195 16.21 13.98 5.65
CA ILE A 195 15.25 14.46 4.65
C ILE A 195 15.90 14.44 3.25
N LEU A 196 17.13 14.94 3.13
CA LEU A 196 17.86 14.92 1.86
C LEU A 196 18.09 13.49 1.36
N TYR A 197 18.59 12.61 2.24
CA TYR A 197 18.82 11.20 1.92
C TYR A 197 17.53 10.50 1.46
N ALA A 198 16.44 10.67 2.21
CA ALA A 198 15.14 10.10 1.87
C ALA A 198 14.56 10.68 0.57
N GLY A 199 14.74 11.99 0.32
CA GLY A 199 14.30 12.65 -0.91
C GLY A 199 15.03 12.14 -2.14
N VAL A 200 16.37 12.09 -2.10
CA VAL A 200 17.20 11.55 -3.19
C VAL A 200 16.87 10.08 -3.43
N GLY A 201 16.78 9.28 -2.37
CA GLY A 201 16.37 7.88 -2.47
C GLY A 201 14.99 7.73 -3.12
N SER A 202 14.00 8.52 -2.69
CA SER A 202 12.65 8.43 -3.23
C SER A 202 12.58 8.80 -4.73
N VAL A 203 13.32 9.83 -5.15
CA VAL A 203 13.40 10.23 -6.57
C VAL A 203 14.06 9.15 -7.42
N LEU A 204 15.17 8.58 -6.95
CA LEU A 204 15.85 7.49 -7.66
C LEU A 204 14.99 6.23 -7.74
N ALA A 205 14.34 5.85 -6.64
CA ALA A 205 13.40 4.73 -6.59
C ALA A 205 12.28 4.92 -7.61
N HIS A 206 11.68 6.11 -7.66
CA HIS A 206 10.62 6.43 -8.61
C HIS A 206 11.12 6.36 -10.06
N TRP A 207 12.29 6.92 -10.34
CA TRP A 207 12.87 6.90 -11.69
C TRP A 207 13.17 5.49 -12.18
N VAL A 208 13.77 4.64 -11.34
CA VAL A 208 14.09 3.24 -11.65
C VAL A 208 12.82 2.39 -11.78
N GLY A 209 11.83 2.62 -10.91
CA GLY A 209 10.58 1.85 -10.87
C GLY A 209 9.53 2.24 -11.92
N LYS A 210 9.48 3.50 -12.35
CA LYS A 210 8.44 4.01 -13.27
C LYS A 210 8.22 3.17 -14.54
N PRO A 211 9.26 2.64 -15.23
CA PRO A 211 9.07 1.76 -16.38
C PRO A 211 8.32 0.46 -16.09
N LEU A 212 8.40 -0.08 -14.86
CA LEU A 212 7.70 -1.31 -14.46
C LEU A 212 6.18 -1.16 -14.57
N ILE A 213 5.64 0.04 -14.33
CA ILE A 213 4.20 0.30 -14.43
C ILE A 213 3.71 0.00 -15.85
N ARG A 214 4.41 0.52 -16.87
CA ARG A 214 4.06 0.28 -18.27
C ARG A 214 4.23 -1.19 -18.66
N LEU A 215 5.32 -1.82 -18.23
CA LEU A 215 5.58 -3.23 -18.53
C LEU A 215 4.53 -4.16 -17.92
N ASN A 216 4.12 -3.92 -16.67
CA ASN A 216 3.05 -4.69 -16.03
C ASN A 216 1.69 -4.48 -16.71
N PHE A 217 1.39 -3.24 -17.13
CA PHE A 217 0.19 -2.96 -17.91
C PHE A 217 0.19 -3.74 -19.23
N TYR A 218 1.29 -3.70 -19.99
CA TYR A 218 1.42 -4.48 -21.22
C TYR A 218 1.37 -5.99 -20.98
N GLN A 219 1.92 -6.48 -19.85
CA GLN A 219 1.86 -7.88 -19.49
C GLN A 219 0.41 -8.36 -19.33
N GLN A 220 -0.39 -7.62 -18.55
CA GLN A 220 -1.80 -7.94 -18.37
C GLN A 220 -2.55 -7.95 -19.70
N ARG A 221 -2.25 -6.98 -20.57
CA ARG A 221 -2.84 -6.91 -21.91
C ARG A 221 -2.44 -8.11 -22.77
N TYR A 222 -1.15 -8.43 -22.87
CA TYR A 222 -0.69 -9.56 -23.69
C TYR A 222 -1.21 -10.90 -23.18
N GLU A 223 -1.32 -11.08 -21.86
CA GLU A 223 -1.96 -12.27 -21.29
C GLU A 223 -3.46 -12.33 -21.59
N ALA A 224 -4.16 -11.21 -21.53
CA ALA A 224 -5.57 -11.15 -21.91
C ALA A 224 -5.77 -11.49 -23.39
N ASP A 225 -4.95 -10.94 -24.29
CA ASP A 225 -4.98 -11.23 -25.72
C ASP A 225 -4.69 -12.72 -25.99
N PHE A 226 -3.75 -13.32 -25.26
CA PHE A 226 -3.45 -14.75 -25.35
C PHE A 226 -4.63 -15.62 -24.87
N ARG A 227 -5.21 -15.32 -23.70
CA ARG A 227 -6.37 -16.04 -23.14
C ARG A 227 -7.61 -15.90 -24.03
N PHE A 228 -7.87 -14.71 -24.55
CA PHE A 228 -8.96 -14.47 -25.51
C PHE A 228 -8.76 -15.31 -26.78
N GLY A 229 -7.53 -15.37 -27.29
CA GLY A 229 -7.17 -16.24 -28.40
C GLY A 229 -7.56 -17.68 -28.14
N LEU A 230 -7.17 -18.25 -27.00
CA LEU A 230 -7.50 -19.62 -26.61
C LEU A 230 -9.01 -19.85 -26.47
N ALA A 231 -9.72 -18.90 -25.84
CA ALA A 231 -11.18 -18.97 -25.70
C ALA A 231 -11.88 -19.03 -27.06
N ARG A 232 -11.44 -18.21 -28.02
CA ARG A 232 -11.97 -18.20 -29.38
C ARG A 232 -11.70 -19.51 -30.13
N THR A 233 -10.52 -20.10 -29.97
CA THR A 233 -10.21 -21.42 -30.55
C THR A 233 -11.18 -22.48 -30.01
N ARG A 234 -11.51 -22.44 -28.71
CA ARG A 234 -12.50 -23.34 -28.10
C ARG A 234 -13.92 -23.11 -28.64
N GLU A 235 -14.31 -21.87 -28.89
CA GLU A 235 -15.63 -21.53 -29.47
C GLU A 235 -15.81 -22.01 -30.92
N HIS A 236 -14.71 -22.30 -31.62
CA HIS A 236 -14.70 -22.71 -33.03
C HIS A 236 -13.97 -24.04 -33.26
N ASP A 237 -13.92 -24.93 -32.26
CA ASP A 237 -13.09 -26.14 -32.33
C ASP A 237 -13.49 -27.09 -33.49
N GLU A 238 -14.79 -27.23 -33.75
CA GLU A 238 -15.32 -28.11 -34.77
C GLU A 238 -14.88 -27.67 -36.17
N GLY A 239 -14.92 -26.36 -36.43
CA GLY A 239 -14.43 -25.79 -37.68
C GLY A 239 -12.93 -26.02 -37.84
N ILE A 240 -12.15 -25.85 -36.76
CA ILE A 240 -10.70 -26.09 -36.81
C ILE A 240 -10.41 -27.56 -37.12
N ALA A 241 -11.09 -28.49 -36.45
CA ALA A 241 -10.91 -29.93 -36.66
C ALA A 241 -11.34 -30.38 -38.07
N LEU A 242 -12.49 -29.89 -38.55
CA LEU A 242 -13.02 -30.26 -39.88
C LEU A 242 -12.09 -29.80 -41.02
N TYR A 243 -11.46 -28.63 -40.88
CA TYR A 243 -10.56 -28.06 -41.87
C TYR A 243 -9.07 -28.39 -41.62
N ASN A 244 -8.72 -29.22 -40.63
CA ASN A 244 -7.34 -29.50 -40.21
C ASN A 244 -6.51 -28.21 -39.98
N GLY A 245 -7.12 -27.22 -39.31
CA GLY A 245 -6.57 -25.88 -39.09
C GLY A 245 -5.59 -25.76 -37.90
N GLU A 246 -5.29 -26.86 -37.21
CA GLU A 246 -4.60 -26.86 -35.91
C GLU A 246 -3.20 -26.23 -35.99
N GLN A 247 -2.45 -26.49 -37.07
CA GLN A 247 -1.11 -25.90 -37.24
C GLN A 247 -1.15 -24.38 -37.36
N ARG A 248 -2.21 -23.83 -37.98
CA ARG A 248 -2.40 -22.39 -38.12
C ARG A 248 -2.78 -21.75 -36.79
N GLU A 249 -3.69 -22.37 -36.03
CA GLU A 249 -4.05 -21.93 -34.69
C GLU A 249 -2.86 -22.01 -33.73
N LEU A 250 -2.06 -23.08 -33.80
CA LEU A 250 -0.83 -23.25 -33.03
C LEU A 250 0.18 -22.12 -33.30
N ALA A 251 0.40 -21.76 -34.57
CA ALA A 251 1.27 -20.65 -34.94
C ALA A 251 0.75 -19.32 -34.36
N GLY A 252 -0.55 -19.04 -34.48
CA GLY A 252 -1.16 -17.83 -33.92
C GLY A 252 -1.05 -17.73 -32.39
N HIS A 253 -1.22 -18.84 -31.68
CA HIS A 253 -1.04 -18.88 -30.22
C HIS A 253 0.42 -18.69 -29.82
N ARG A 254 1.36 -19.28 -30.56
CA ARG A 254 2.81 -19.07 -30.34
C ARG A 254 3.21 -17.61 -30.52
N ASP A 255 2.69 -16.93 -31.55
CA ASP A 255 2.97 -15.51 -31.78
C ASP A 255 2.44 -14.63 -30.65
N ARG A 256 1.21 -14.89 -30.18
CA ARG A 256 0.65 -14.17 -29.02
C ARG A 256 1.47 -14.42 -27.75
N PHE A 257 1.86 -15.67 -27.51
CA PHE A 257 2.69 -16.02 -26.36
C PHE A 257 4.10 -15.41 -26.44
N ALA A 258 4.67 -15.24 -27.64
CA ALA A 258 5.96 -14.58 -27.82
C ALA A 258 5.93 -13.11 -27.34
N ASN A 259 4.80 -12.41 -27.46
CA ASN A 259 4.62 -11.07 -26.89
C ASN A 259 4.61 -11.10 -25.35
N VAL A 260 3.92 -12.07 -24.75
CA VAL A 260 3.93 -12.30 -23.29
C VAL A 260 5.36 -12.56 -22.82
N TRP A 261 6.06 -13.47 -23.48
CA TRP A 261 7.42 -13.87 -23.16
C TRP A 261 8.43 -12.71 -23.27
N SER A 262 8.42 -11.99 -24.38
CA SER A 262 9.35 -10.88 -24.63
C SER A 262 9.14 -9.72 -23.64
N ASN A 263 7.89 -9.38 -23.33
CA ASN A 263 7.58 -8.37 -22.33
C ASN A 263 7.98 -8.81 -20.91
N TRP A 264 7.77 -10.09 -20.58
CA TRP A 264 8.22 -10.67 -19.31
C TRP A 264 9.73 -10.51 -19.11
N TRP A 265 10.54 -10.69 -20.16
CA TRP A 265 11.98 -10.45 -20.09
C TRP A 265 12.30 -8.98 -19.79
N GLY A 266 11.51 -8.05 -20.33
CA GLY A 266 11.56 -6.63 -19.99
C GLY A 266 11.27 -6.37 -18.51
N ILE A 267 10.24 -7.00 -17.95
CA ILE A 267 9.90 -6.95 -16.52
C ILE A 267 11.06 -7.48 -15.69
N MET A 268 11.60 -8.67 -16.00
CA MET A 268 12.70 -9.28 -15.26
C MET A 268 13.92 -8.36 -15.19
N LYS A 269 14.32 -7.75 -16.31
CA LYS A 269 15.47 -6.82 -16.34
C LYS A 269 15.25 -5.60 -15.46
N ARG A 270 14.06 -4.99 -15.51
CA ARG A 270 13.73 -3.80 -14.71
C ARG A 270 13.56 -4.14 -13.24
N GLN A 271 12.93 -5.27 -12.92
CA GLN A 271 12.76 -5.75 -11.57
C GLN A 271 14.12 -6.01 -10.93
N LYS A 272 15.04 -6.68 -11.64
CA LYS A 272 16.41 -6.90 -11.17
C LYS A 272 17.12 -5.59 -10.83
N LEU A 273 17.01 -4.57 -11.70
CA LEU A 273 17.61 -3.26 -11.44
C LEU A 273 17.00 -2.58 -10.20
N PHE A 274 15.67 -2.64 -10.05
CA PHE A 274 14.99 -2.09 -8.88
C PHE A 274 15.36 -2.84 -7.59
N THR A 275 15.53 -4.15 -7.65
CA THR A 275 16.00 -4.97 -6.52
C THR A 275 17.43 -4.58 -6.13
N TRP A 276 18.35 -4.41 -7.08
CA TRP A 276 19.70 -3.92 -6.81
C TRP A 276 19.69 -2.56 -6.12
N TYR A 277 18.91 -1.61 -6.65
CA TYR A 277 18.73 -0.30 -6.04
C TYR A 277 18.22 -0.41 -4.60
N SER A 278 17.16 -1.19 -4.38
CA SER A 278 16.51 -1.34 -3.07
C SER A 278 17.45 -1.98 -2.04
N ALA A 279 18.20 -3.00 -2.45
CA ALA A 279 19.19 -3.66 -1.60
C ALA A 279 20.33 -2.71 -1.22
N PHE A 280 20.87 -1.97 -2.19
CA PHE A 280 21.94 -1.01 -1.95
C PHE A 280 21.50 0.14 -1.04
N TYR A 281 20.33 0.73 -1.31
CA TYR A 281 19.76 1.80 -0.48
C TYR A 281 19.47 1.32 0.96
N GLY A 282 18.96 0.10 1.11
CA GLY A 282 18.74 -0.52 2.42
C GLY A 282 20.03 -0.76 3.19
N GLN A 283 21.08 -1.27 2.53
CA GLN A 283 22.37 -1.52 3.16
C GLN A 283 23.06 -0.21 3.57
N LEU A 284 23.03 0.82 2.72
CA LEU A 284 23.56 2.14 3.05
C LEU A 284 22.85 2.76 4.26
N ALA A 285 21.53 2.57 4.37
CA ALA A 285 20.75 3.12 5.49
C ALA A 285 21.18 2.61 6.88
N ILE A 286 21.88 1.46 6.95
CA ILE A 286 22.43 0.93 8.21
C ILE A 286 23.64 1.75 8.68
N ILE A 287 24.56 2.07 7.75
CA ILE A 287 25.84 2.72 8.08
C ILE A 287 25.73 4.25 8.03
N PHE A 288 24.84 4.78 7.19
CA PHE A 288 24.71 6.21 6.94
C PHE A 288 24.49 7.05 8.21
N PRO A 289 23.60 6.69 9.16
CA PRO A 289 23.44 7.45 10.41
C PRO A 289 24.72 7.50 11.25
N ILE A 290 25.51 6.42 11.27
CA ILE A 290 26.78 6.34 12.01
C ILE A 290 27.80 7.30 11.41
N LEU A 291 27.93 7.33 10.08
CA LEU A 291 28.83 8.24 9.37
C LEU A 291 28.46 9.71 9.61
N VAL A 292 27.17 10.02 9.61
CA VAL A 292 26.66 11.37 9.86
C VAL A 292 26.90 11.78 11.32
N ALA A 293 26.77 10.86 12.26
CA ALA A 293 26.99 11.10 13.69
C ALA A 293 28.48 11.17 14.09
N ALA A 294 29.35 10.45 13.38
CA ALA A 294 30.76 10.25 13.76
C ALA A 294 31.55 11.55 13.98
N PRO A 295 31.47 12.59 13.12
CA PRO A 295 32.22 13.83 13.34
C PRO A 295 31.88 14.52 14.66
N ARG A 296 30.63 14.44 15.11
CA ARG A 296 30.22 15.01 16.42
C ARG A 296 30.62 14.11 17.58
N TYR A 297 30.63 12.79 17.38
CA TYR A 297 30.98 11.84 18.43
C TYR A 297 32.48 11.83 18.75
N PHE A 298 33.33 12.06 17.74
CA PHE A 298 34.79 12.03 17.88
C PHE A 298 35.47 13.40 17.92
N ALA A 299 34.73 14.52 17.83
CA ALA A 299 35.23 15.87 18.03
C ALA A 299 35.28 16.24 19.52
#